data_AF-A0A6H1FLS0-F1
#
_entry.id   AF-A0A6H1FLS0-F1
#
_cell.length_a   1.000
_cell.length_b   1.000
_cell.length_c   1.000
_cell.angle_alpha   90.00
_cell.angle_beta   90.00
_cell.angle_gamma   90.00
#
_symmetry.space_group_name_H-M   'P 1'
#
loop_
_entity.id
_entity.type
_entity.pdbx_description
1 polymer ?
#
loop_
_entity_poly.entity_id
_entity_poly.type
_entity_poly.pdbx_seq_one_letter_code
_entity_poly.pdbx_strand_id
1 'polypeptide(L)'
;MTDLDNVRKQLQKEFEDKDSTYSGNYGEQVAILHLEATKQPFIHVHQEKWSKPLNMDALGAKRPDFYLLPFDNEINMIDAKYHTLGEELEFTLHESELHEYLHLFEYVEKEFKKDFDKINLDFFIIPKEYGGLAYAKISLREIINHKVTEKLHCPKEFGEIYITFYRIPVKDKLNKIFTIDEKFIP
;
A
#
# COMPACT_ATOMS: atom_id res chain seq x y z
N MET A 1 24.12 5.37 -5.49
CA MET A 1 23.09 4.55 -6.17
C MET A 1 23.46 3.07 -6.21
N THR A 2 24.73 2.72 -6.41
CA THR A 2 25.24 1.33 -6.36
C THR A 2 25.04 0.64 -5.01
N ASP A 3 25.19 1.36 -3.89
CA ASP A 3 25.09 0.75 -2.56
C ASP A 3 23.66 0.38 -2.16
N LEU A 4 22.68 1.25 -2.46
CA LEU A 4 21.26 0.98 -2.19
C LEU A 4 20.72 -0.16 -3.06
N ASP A 5 21.16 -0.28 -4.31
CA ASP A 5 20.79 -1.41 -5.16
C ASP A 5 21.36 -2.74 -4.64
N ASN A 6 22.57 -2.71 -4.05
CA ASN A 6 23.15 -3.88 -3.40
C ASN A 6 22.36 -4.29 -2.15
N VAL A 7 21.98 -3.33 -1.30
CA VAL A 7 21.12 -3.60 -0.13
C VAL A 7 19.77 -4.16 -0.57
N ARG A 8 19.13 -3.57 -1.59
CA ARG A 8 17.87 -4.07 -2.16
C ARG A 8 18.03 -5.51 -2.66
N LYS A 9 19.08 -5.83 -3.41
CA LYS A 9 19.35 -7.21 -3.90
C LYS A 9 19.55 -8.19 -2.75
N GLN A 10 20.21 -7.75 -1.67
CA GLN A 10 20.39 -8.56 -0.48
C GLN A 10 19.05 -8.84 0.22
N LEU A 11 18.22 -7.81 0.41
CA LEU A 11 16.85 -7.96 0.93
C LEU A 11 16.04 -8.88 0.02
N GLN A 12 16.11 -8.68 -1.30
CA GLN A 12 15.37 -9.50 -2.26
C GLN A 12 15.71 -10.97 -2.07
N LYS A 13 17.00 -11.30 -1.94
CA LYS A 13 17.47 -12.67 -1.68
C LYS A 13 17.06 -13.20 -0.31
N GLU A 14 17.03 -12.36 0.72
CA GLU A 14 16.63 -12.73 2.07
C GLU A 14 15.13 -13.08 2.15
N PHE A 15 14.30 -12.37 1.38
CA PHE A 15 12.86 -12.54 1.35
C PHE A 15 12.36 -13.33 0.10
N GLU A 16 13.27 -13.82 -0.76
CA GLU A 16 12.95 -14.50 -2.03
C GLU A 16 12.27 -15.86 -1.82
N ASP A 17 12.33 -16.40 -0.61
CA ASP A 17 11.73 -17.67 -0.25
C ASP A 17 10.78 -17.52 0.95
N LYS A 18 9.51 -17.91 0.72
CA LYS A 18 8.45 -18.34 1.67
C LYS A 18 7.35 -17.32 2.02
N ASP A 19 6.13 -17.61 1.56
CA ASP A 19 4.85 -17.11 2.11
C ASP A 19 4.58 -15.59 2.01
N SER A 20 3.29 -15.24 2.11
CA SER A 20 2.73 -13.89 2.05
C SER A 20 3.35 -12.91 3.06
N THR A 21 3.71 -13.38 4.26
CA THR A 21 4.33 -12.55 5.32
C THR A 21 5.70 -12.01 4.90
N TYR A 22 6.54 -12.82 4.25
CA TYR A 22 7.88 -12.36 3.82
C TYR A 22 7.78 -11.37 2.65
N SER A 23 6.79 -11.55 1.78
CA SER A 23 6.47 -10.58 0.72
C SER A 23 6.07 -9.22 1.29
N GLY A 24 5.29 -9.20 2.37
CA GLY A 24 4.94 -7.97 3.10
C GLY A 24 6.19 -7.29 3.66
N ASN A 25 7.00 -8.04 4.41
CA ASN A 25 8.24 -7.52 5.01
C ASN A 25 9.20 -6.94 3.96
N TYR A 26 9.39 -7.62 2.82
CA TYR A 26 10.24 -7.08 1.74
C TYR A 26 9.70 -5.75 1.20
N GLY A 27 8.38 -5.66 0.95
CA GLY A 27 7.73 -4.44 0.49
C GLY A 27 7.95 -3.27 1.44
N GLU A 28 7.78 -3.49 2.75
CA GLU A 28 8.04 -2.48 3.77
C GLU A 28 9.52 -2.06 3.80
N GLN A 29 10.47 -3.00 3.73
CA GLN A 29 11.90 -2.66 3.72
C GLN A 29 12.31 -1.86 2.48
N VAL A 30 11.77 -2.18 1.30
CA VAL A 30 12.00 -1.40 0.08
C VAL A 30 11.40 0.01 0.22
N ALA A 31 10.21 0.15 0.81
CA ALA A 31 9.61 1.44 1.09
C ALA A 31 10.44 2.27 2.08
N ILE A 32 10.96 1.65 3.15
CA ILE A 32 11.88 2.30 4.11
C ILE A 32 13.11 2.85 3.38
N LEU A 33 13.81 2.02 2.62
CA LEU A 33 14.98 2.44 1.85
C LEU A 33 14.65 3.55 0.85
N HIS A 34 13.46 3.51 0.25
CA HIS A 34 12.98 4.58 -0.63
C HIS A 34 12.81 5.90 0.13
N LEU A 35 12.11 5.89 1.26
CA LEU A 35 11.87 7.09 2.07
C LEU A 35 13.19 7.66 2.61
N GLU A 36 14.12 6.82 3.05
CA GLU A 36 15.46 7.24 3.49
C GLU A 36 16.27 7.85 2.34
N ALA A 37 16.31 7.19 1.17
CA ALA A 37 17.07 7.66 0.02
C ALA A 37 16.54 9.00 -0.52
N THR A 38 15.23 9.20 -0.49
CA THR A 38 14.56 10.44 -0.89
C THR A 38 14.53 11.49 0.22
N LYS A 39 15.08 11.18 1.41
CA LYS A 39 15.09 12.03 2.61
C LYS A 39 13.69 12.45 3.07
N GLN A 40 12.69 11.64 2.78
CA GLN A 40 11.33 11.81 3.28
C GLN A 40 11.29 11.36 4.75
N PRO A 41 11.01 12.25 5.72
CA PRO A 41 10.90 11.83 7.11
C PRO A 41 9.61 11.04 7.36
N PHE A 42 9.70 9.98 8.16
CA PHE A 42 8.57 9.08 8.44
C PHE A 42 8.68 8.42 9.82
N ILE A 43 7.55 7.86 10.26
CA ILE A 43 7.40 6.97 11.41
C ILE A 43 6.96 5.61 10.86
N HIS A 44 7.74 4.56 11.11
CA HIS A 44 7.34 3.17 10.83
C HIS A 44 6.44 2.65 11.95
N VAL A 45 5.27 2.16 11.59
CA VAL A 45 4.24 1.71 12.54
C VAL A 45 4.49 0.26 12.90
N HIS A 46 4.52 -0.02 14.20
CA HIS A 46 4.72 -1.38 14.68
C HIS A 46 3.49 -2.26 14.39
N GLN A 47 3.70 -3.46 13.85
CA GLN A 47 2.60 -4.34 13.41
C GLN A 47 2.15 -5.39 14.45
N GLU A 48 2.72 -5.44 15.64
CA GLU A 48 2.23 -6.34 16.70
C GLU A 48 0.89 -5.92 17.28
N LYS A 49 0.04 -6.87 17.68
CA LYS A 49 -1.33 -6.55 18.17
C LYS A 49 -1.37 -5.51 19.30
N TRP A 50 -0.38 -5.53 20.20
CA TRP A 50 -0.32 -4.63 21.34
C TRP A 50 -0.11 -3.16 20.96
N SER A 51 0.37 -2.86 19.75
CA SER A 51 0.58 -1.47 19.30
C SER A 51 -0.68 -0.84 18.72
N LYS A 52 -1.75 -1.61 18.49
CA LYS A 52 -3.00 -1.11 17.91
C LYS A 52 -3.89 -0.50 19.01
N PRO A 53 -4.29 0.78 18.89
CA PRO A 53 -5.23 1.40 19.82
C PRO A 53 -6.54 0.63 19.92
N LEU A 54 -7.10 0.50 21.12
CA LEU A 54 -8.34 -0.28 21.35
C LEU A 54 -9.55 0.26 20.59
N ASN A 55 -9.68 1.58 20.50
CA ASN A 55 -10.73 2.25 19.73
C ASN A 55 -10.57 2.04 18.22
N MET A 56 -9.34 1.98 17.72
CA MET A 56 -9.04 1.63 16.33
C MET A 56 -9.34 0.14 16.05
N ASP A 57 -9.01 -0.75 16.98
CA ASP A 57 -9.29 -2.18 16.84
C ASP A 57 -10.79 -2.49 16.89
N ALA A 58 -11.54 -1.82 17.76
CA ALA A 58 -12.99 -1.95 17.84
C ALA A 58 -13.72 -1.54 16.55
N LEU A 59 -13.14 -0.66 15.74
CA LEU A 59 -13.65 -0.28 14.42
C LEU A 59 -13.30 -1.31 13.33
N GLY A 60 -12.44 -2.28 13.60
CA GLY A 60 -11.88 -3.15 12.55
C GLY A 60 -10.99 -2.39 11.57
N ALA A 61 -10.36 -1.30 12.00
CA ALA A 61 -9.47 -0.50 11.17
C ALA A 61 -8.11 -1.19 10.94
N LYS A 62 -7.52 -1.01 9.76
CA LYS A 62 -6.13 -1.41 9.49
C LYS A 62 -5.15 -0.38 10.05
N ARG A 63 -3.93 -0.78 10.40
CA ARG A 63 -2.83 0.18 10.59
C ARG A 63 -2.14 0.44 9.25
N PRO A 64 -1.76 1.68 8.93
CA PRO A 64 -0.83 1.93 7.84
C PRO A 64 0.56 1.43 8.24
N ASP A 65 1.44 1.24 7.27
CA ASP A 65 2.84 0.89 7.53
C ASP A 65 3.63 2.12 7.98
N PHE A 66 3.32 3.28 7.42
CA PHE A 66 4.05 4.51 7.71
C PHE A 66 3.12 5.71 7.91
N TYR A 67 3.52 6.59 8.82
CA TYR A 67 3.10 7.99 8.81
C TYR A 67 4.26 8.84 8.30
N LEU A 68 4.04 9.65 7.27
CA LEU A 68 5.02 10.66 6.90
C LEU A 68 4.95 11.80 7.90
N LEU A 69 6.10 12.35 8.29
CA LEU A 69 6.08 13.55 9.12
C LEU A 69 5.47 14.70 8.32
N PRO A 70 4.56 15.47 8.94
CA PRO A 70 3.81 16.51 8.26
C PRO A 70 4.76 17.57 7.69
N PHE A 71 4.71 17.75 6.37
CA PHE A 71 4.95 19.03 5.75
C PHE A 71 3.57 19.68 5.61
N ASP A 72 3.37 20.82 6.25
CA ASP A 72 2.06 21.47 6.45
C ASP A 72 1.13 20.78 7.45
N ASN A 73 -0.13 21.21 7.49
CA ASN A 73 -1.12 20.76 8.46
C ASN A 73 -1.86 19.49 7.99
N GLU A 74 -1.11 18.49 7.53
CA GLU A 74 -1.67 17.28 6.90
C GLU A 74 -1.12 15.99 7.51
N ILE A 75 -1.99 14.98 7.70
CA ILE A 75 -1.59 13.61 8.02
C ILE A 75 -1.47 12.83 6.70
N ASN A 76 -0.29 12.28 6.45
CA ASN A 76 -0.04 11.45 5.27
C ASN A 76 0.33 10.03 5.71
N MET A 77 -0.52 9.07 5.38
CA MET A 77 -0.31 7.66 5.68
C MET A 77 0.10 6.91 4.42
N ILE A 78 0.99 5.92 4.57
CA ILE A 78 1.39 5.02 3.51
C ILE A 78 1.19 3.57 3.93
N ASP A 79 0.63 2.77 3.04
CA ASP A 79 0.61 1.30 3.10
C ASP A 79 1.42 0.74 1.91
N ALA A 80 2.44 -0.06 2.19
CA ALA A 80 3.35 -0.60 1.18
C ALA A 80 2.88 -1.98 0.71
N LYS A 81 2.76 -2.16 -0.60
CA LYS A 81 2.26 -3.39 -1.22
C LYS A 81 3.28 -3.97 -2.20
N TYR A 82 3.98 -5.03 -1.81
CA TYR A 82 4.75 -5.84 -2.76
C TYR A 82 3.85 -6.90 -3.39
N HIS A 83 3.34 -6.62 -4.61
CA HIS A 83 2.22 -7.35 -5.20
C HIS A 83 2.49 -7.77 -6.66
N THR A 84 1.97 -8.92 -7.06
CA THR A 84 1.96 -9.35 -8.48
C THR A 84 0.81 -8.64 -9.18
N LEU A 85 1.09 -7.90 -10.25
CA LEU A 85 0.12 -7.08 -10.96
C LEU A 85 -0.29 -7.66 -12.32
N GLY A 86 0.42 -8.69 -12.80
CA GLY A 86 0.14 -9.32 -14.10
C GLY A 86 0.56 -8.47 -15.30
N GLU A 87 0.22 -8.93 -16.51
CA GLU A 87 0.66 -8.32 -17.77
C GLU A 87 0.15 -6.87 -17.95
N GLU A 88 -1.06 -6.59 -17.47
CA GLU A 88 -1.69 -5.26 -17.57
C GLU A 88 -1.27 -4.32 -16.42
N LEU A 89 -0.47 -4.81 -15.47
CA LEU A 89 -0.01 -4.05 -14.29
C LEU A 89 -1.17 -3.41 -13.51
N GLU A 90 -2.15 -4.23 -13.14
CA GLU A 90 -3.34 -3.79 -12.41
C GLU A 90 -3.24 -4.15 -10.93
N PHE A 91 -3.34 -3.15 -10.07
CA PHE A 91 -3.48 -3.37 -8.63
C PHE A 91 -4.94 -3.61 -8.28
N THR A 92 -5.20 -4.69 -7.53
CA THR A 92 -6.55 -5.05 -7.10
C THR A 92 -6.66 -5.03 -5.57
N LEU A 93 -7.72 -4.41 -5.07
CA LEU A 93 -8.08 -4.39 -3.66
C LEU A 93 -9.46 -5.03 -3.45
N HIS A 94 -9.55 -6.00 -2.55
CA HIS A 94 -10.84 -6.58 -2.19
C HIS A 94 -11.68 -5.61 -1.37
N GLU A 95 -13.00 -5.69 -1.50
CA GLU A 95 -13.94 -4.81 -0.78
C GLU A 95 -13.77 -4.89 0.75
N SER A 96 -13.50 -6.08 1.29
CA SER A 96 -13.23 -6.25 2.72
C SER A 96 -11.98 -5.50 3.17
N GLU A 97 -10.90 -5.55 2.38
CA GLU A 97 -9.66 -4.83 2.72
C GLU A 97 -9.87 -3.31 2.58
N LEU A 98 -10.62 -2.86 1.57
CA LEU A 98 -10.99 -1.45 1.44
C LEU A 98 -11.71 -0.93 2.69
N HIS A 99 -12.66 -1.70 3.24
CA HIS A 99 -13.38 -1.30 4.45
C HIS A 99 -12.44 -1.11 5.65
N GLU A 100 -11.41 -1.95 5.81
CA GLU A 100 -10.42 -1.77 6.88
C GLU A 100 -9.67 -0.42 6.76
N TYR A 101 -9.36 0.03 5.53
CA TYR A 101 -8.74 1.34 5.30
C TYR A 101 -9.72 2.50 5.48
N LEU A 102 -11.00 2.32 5.13
CA LEU A 102 -12.02 3.33 5.40
C LEU A 102 -12.22 3.53 6.90
N HIS A 103 -12.21 2.45 7.69
CA HIS A 103 -12.24 2.54 9.15
C HIS A 103 -10.97 3.18 9.74
N LEU A 104 -9.80 2.96 9.13
CA LEU A 104 -8.58 3.71 9.49
C LEU A 104 -8.77 5.21 9.25
N PHE A 105 -9.30 5.59 8.08
CA PHE A 105 -9.56 6.97 7.74
C PHE A 105 -10.55 7.61 8.72
N GLU A 106 -11.65 6.91 9.03
CA GLU A 106 -12.65 7.34 10.03
C GLU A 106 -12.03 7.52 11.42
N TYR A 107 -11.19 6.57 11.85
CA TYR A 107 -10.48 6.64 13.12
C TYR A 107 -9.60 7.90 13.19
N VAL A 108 -8.75 8.12 12.18
CA VAL A 108 -7.83 9.27 12.16
C VAL A 108 -8.59 10.59 12.07
N GLU A 109 -9.65 10.68 11.24
CA GLU A 109 -10.51 11.87 11.21
C GLU A 109 -11.13 12.15 12.57
N LYS A 110 -11.66 11.14 13.25
CA LYS A 110 -12.31 11.34 14.54
C LYS A 110 -11.35 11.86 15.61
N GLU A 111 -10.14 11.30 15.67
CA GLU A 111 -9.16 11.62 16.71
C GLU A 111 -8.38 12.92 16.41
N PHE A 112 -8.09 13.23 15.14
CA PHE A 112 -7.10 14.26 14.79
C PHE A 112 -7.59 15.39 13.88
N LYS A 113 -8.83 15.37 13.39
CA LYS A 113 -9.35 16.40 12.46
C LYS A 113 -9.41 17.82 13.04
N LYS A 114 -9.30 17.98 14.36
CA LYS A 114 -9.20 19.30 14.98
C LYS A 114 -7.83 19.92 14.84
N ASP A 115 -6.81 19.08 14.66
CA ASP A 115 -5.41 19.48 14.65
C ASP A 115 -4.85 19.52 13.23
N PHE A 116 -5.45 18.80 12.27
CA PHE A 116 -4.98 18.70 10.88
C PHE A 116 -6.10 19.01 9.87
N ASP A 117 -5.75 19.70 8.78
CA ASP A 117 -6.66 20.14 7.72
C ASP A 117 -6.97 19.03 6.72
N LYS A 118 -6.01 18.13 6.48
CA LYS A 118 -6.17 17.02 5.54
C LYS A 118 -5.60 15.72 6.10
N ILE A 119 -6.24 14.64 5.70
CA ILE A 119 -5.82 13.27 5.99
C ILE A 119 -5.77 12.55 4.65
N ASN A 120 -4.61 11.97 4.34
CA ASN A 120 -4.35 11.27 3.09
C ASN A 120 -3.90 9.84 3.42
N LEU A 121 -4.34 8.88 2.61
CA LEU A 121 -3.83 7.51 2.60
C LEU A 121 -3.41 7.15 1.19
N ASP A 122 -2.13 6.82 1.03
CA ASP A 122 -1.55 6.40 -0.23
C ASP A 122 -1.03 4.96 -0.14
N PHE A 123 -1.19 4.22 -1.23
CA PHE A 123 -0.61 2.91 -1.44
C PHE A 123 0.70 3.06 -2.19
N PHE A 124 1.78 2.52 -1.61
CA PHE A 124 3.09 2.42 -2.22
C PHE A 124 3.24 1.03 -2.83
N ILE A 125 2.82 0.90 -4.08
CA ILE A 125 2.71 -0.39 -4.77
C ILE A 125 4.03 -0.68 -5.46
N ILE A 126 4.66 -1.79 -5.09
CA ILE A 126 5.91 -2.28 -5.63
C ILE A 126 5.57 -3.52 -6.47
N PRO A 127 5.61 -3.44 -7.81
CA PRO A 127 5.31 -4.59 -8.66
C PRO A 127 6.39 -5.66 -8.50
N LYS A 128 5.98 -6.92 -8.27
CA LYS A 128 6.90 -8.06 -8.19
C LYS A 128 7.64 -8.30 -9.51
N GLU A 129 6.99 -7.97 -10.62
CA GLU A 129 7.50 -8.04 -11.99
C GLU A 129 8.83 -7.28 -12.16
N TYR A 130 9.05 -6.24 -11.35
CA TYR A 130 10.25 -5.41 -11.40
C TYR A 130 11.16 -5.58 -10.17
N GLY A 131 10.93 -6.57 -9.32
CA GLY A 131 11.83 -6.94 -8.22
C GLY A 131 12.15 -5.80 -7.24
N GLY A 132 11.27 -4.81 -7.09
CA GLY A 132 11.55 -3.62 -6.26
C GLY A 132 12.39 -2.53 -6.92
N LEU A 133 12.48 -2.51 -8.26
CA LEU A 133 13.11 -1.41 -9.02
C LEU A 133 12.14 -0.26 -9.30
N ALA A 134 10.83 -0.54 -9.26
CA ALA A 134 9.78 0.41 -9.57
C ALA A 134 8.73 0.46 -8.46
N TYR A 135 8.02 1.58 -8.37
CA TYR A 135 6.84 1.73 -7.54
C TYR A 135 5.79 2.61 -8.22
N ALA A 136 4.54 2.43 -7.84
CA ALA A 136 3.46 3.37 -8.12
C ALA A 136 2.89 3.89 -6.80
N LYS A 137 2.57 5.18 -6.76
CA LYS A 137 1.88 5.80 -5.63
C LYS A 137 0.41 6.06 -6.02
N ILE A 138 -0.52 5.52 -5.27
CA ILE A 138 -1.97 5.61 -5.58
C ILE A 138 -2.73 5.98 -4.32
N SER A 139 -3.56 7.02 -4.37
CA SER A 139 -4.37 7.40 -3.21
C SER A 139 -5.57 6.46 -3.01
N LEU A 140 -6.02 6.29 -1.77
CA LEU A 140 -7.25 5.54 -1.45
C LEU A 140 -8.46 6.09 -2.23
N ARG A 141 -8.56 7.41 -2.35
CA ARG A 141 -9.63 8.08 -3.12
C ARG A 141 -9.59 7.66 -4.59
N GLU A 142 -8.41 7.49 -5.16
CA GLU A 142 -8.26 7.04 -6.53
C GLU A 142 -8.75 5.60 -6.69
N ILE A 143 -8.40 4.70 -5.76
CA ILE A 143 -8.84 3.30 -5.77
C ILE A 143 -10.37 3.19 -5.72
N ILE A 144 -11.03 3.96 -4.83
CA ILE A 144 -12.49 3.92 -4.65
C ILE A 144 -13.24 4.25 -5.95
N ASN A 145 -12.68 5.09 -6.81
CA ASN A 145 -13.29 5.44 -8.10
C ASN A 145 -13.19 4.33 -9.16
N HIS A 146 -12.45 3.25 -8.89
CA HIS A 146 -12.23 2.14 -9.82
C HIS A 146 -12.92 0.84 -9.35
N LYS A 147 -14.17 0.96 -8.89
CA LYS A 147 -15.00 -0.17 -8.47
C LYS A 147 -15.37 -1.05 -9.66
N VAL A 148 -15.16 -2.35 -9.52
CA VAL A 148 -15.56 -3.38 -10.48
C VAL A 148 -16.43 -4.41 -9.76
N THR A 149 -17.53 -4.81 -10.39
CA THR A 149 -18.38 -5.90 -9.90
C THR A 149 -18.45 -6.97 -10.98
N GLU A 150 -17.96 -8.16 -10.66
CA GLU A 150 -17.97 -9.31 -11.56
C GLU A 150 -18.95 -10.37 -11.07
N LYS A 151 -19.61 -11.05 -12.02
CA LYS A 151 -20.49 -12.19 -11.73
C LYS A 151 -19.65 -13.47 -11.74
N LEU A 152 -19.61 -14.16 -10.60
CA LEU A 152 -19.05 -15.50 -10.53
C LEU A 152 -20.01 -16.52 -11.14
N HIS A 153 -19.46 -17.36 -12.01
CA HIS A 153 -20.17 -18.51 -12.54
C HIS A 153 -20.10 -19.65 -11.50
N CYS A 154 -21.19 -19.84 -10.77
CA CYS A 154 -21.34 -20.93 -9.82
C CYS A 154 -22.29 -22.00 -10.39
N PRO A 155 -22.20 -23.27 -9.91
CA PRO A 155 -23.19 -24.29 -10.23
C PRO A 155 -24.62 -23.78 -9.95
N LYS A 156 -25.59 -24.18 -10.78
CA LYS A 156 -26.97 -23.64 -10.76
C LYS A 156 -27.65 -23.66 -9.37
N GLU A 157 -27.22 -24.56 -8.49
CA GLU A 157 -27.74 -24.72 -7.13
C GLU A 157 -27.34 -23.60 -6.16
N PHE A 158 -26.31 -22.80 -6.48
CA PHE A 158 -25.82 -21.70 -5.62
C PHE A 158 -26.34 -20.31 -6.03
N GLY A 159 -27.14 -20.21 -7.08
CA GLY A 159 -27.63 -18.94 -7.60
C GLY A 159 -26.52 -18.07 -8.22
N GLU A 160 -26.79 -16.79 -8.37
CA GLU A 160 -25.84 -15.81 -8.91
C GLU A 160 -25.04 -15.19 -7.77
N ILE A 161 -23.72 -15.32 -7.82
CA ILE A 161 -22.80 -14.71 -6.85
C ILE A 161 -22.07 -13.57 -7.54
N TYR A 162 -22.01 -12.41 -6.89
CA TYR A 162 -21.26 -11.25 -7.37
C TYR A 162 -20.10 -10.98 -6.43
N ILE A 163 -18.93 -10.69 -6.99
CA ILE A 163 -17.78 -10.18 -6.23
C ILE A 163 -17.54 -8.74 -6.64
N THR A 164 -17.35 -7.89 -5.63
CA THR A 164 -16.87 -6.53 -5.79
C THR A 164 -15.39 -6.47 -5.43
N PHE A 165 -14.60 -5.82 -6.27
CA PHE A 165 -13.23 -5.43 -5.97
C PHE A 165 -12.93 -4.08 -6.65
N TYR A 166 -11.77 -3.50 -6.34
CA TYR A 166 -11.33 -2.22 -6.88
C TYR A 166 -10.06 -2.48 -7.66
N ARG A 167 -10.07 -2.18 -8.97
CA ARG A 167 -8.96 -2.53 -9.87
C ARG A 167 -8.46 -1.30 -10.59
N ILE A 168 -7.18 -0.98 -10.41
CA ILE A 168 -6.58 0.22 -10.97
C ILE A 168 -5.30 -0.10 -11.76
N PRO A 169 -5.18 0.35 -13.02
CA PRO A 169 -3.93 0.21 -13.77
C PRO A 169 -2.87 1.14 -13.20
N VAL A 170 -1.64 0.64 -13.05
CA VAL A 170 -0.53 1.41 -12.45
C VAL A 170 0.59 1.73 -13.44
N LYS A 171 0.50 1.21 -14.67
CA LYS A 171 1.54 1.29 -15.71
C LYS A 171 2.09 2.70 -15.94
N ASP A 172 1.23 3.70 -16.09
CA ASP A 172 1.65 5.09 -16.38
C ASP A 172 2.12 5.87 -15.13
N LYS A 173 1.99 5.24 -13.96
CA LYS A 173 2.34 5.80 -12.65
C LYS A 173 3.65 5.24 -12.10
N LEU A 174 4.33 4.36 -12.85
CA LEU A 174 5.57 3.77 -12.40
C LEU A 174 6.70 4.81 -12.33
N ASN A 175 7.30 4.88 -11.15
CA ASN A 175 8.48 5.67 -10.83
C ASN A 175 9.59 4.73 -10.35
N LYS A 176 10.83 5.18 -10.49
CA LYS A 176 12.01 4.42 -10.10
C LYS A 176 12.23 4.52 -8.59
N ILE A 177 12.52 3.39 -7.96
CA ILE A 177 12.85 3.34 -6.54
C ILE A 177 14.15 4.14 -6.24
N PHE A 178 14.23 4.72 -5.04
CA PHE A 178 15.32 5.60 -4.57
C PHE A 178 15.44 6.96 -5.26
N THR A 179 14.41 7.38 -5.99
CA THR A 179 14.38 8.67 -6.70
C THR A 179 13.05 9.38 -6.46
N ILE A 180 13.08 10.71 -6.55
CA ILE A 180 11.87 11.55 -6.45
C ILE A 180 11.34 11.74 -7.88
N ASP A 181 10.15 11.21 -8.13
CA ASP A 181 9.37 11.41 -9.38
C ASP A 181 10.10 11.06 -10.70
N GLU A 182 11.20 10.31 -10.68
CA GLU A 182 11.84 9.80 -11.89
C GLU A 182 11.00 8.66 -12.46
N LYS A 183 10.52 8.78 -13.70
CA LYS A 183 9.73 7.75 -14.36
C LYS A 183 10.53 6.47 -14.53
N PHE A 184 9.90 5.34 -14.25
CA PHE A 184 10.48 4.03 -14.55
C PHE A 184 10.12 3.63 -15.98
N ILE A 185 11.14 3.33 -16.77
CA ILE A 185 11.01 2.79 -18.12
C ILE A 185 11.47 1.33 -18.03
N PRO A 186 10.57 0.34 -18.23
CA PRO A 186 10.88 -1.09 -18.11
C PRO A 186 12.00 -1.58 -19.04
#